data_AF-A0A1Y1JRS0-F1
#
_entry.id   AF-A0A1Y1JRS0-F1
#
_cell.length_a   1.000
_cell.length_b   1.000
_cell.length_c   1.000
_cell.angle_alpha   90.00
_cell.angle_beta   90.00
_cell.angle_gamma   90.00
#
_symmetry.space_group_name_H-M   'P 1'
#
loop_
_entity.id
_entity.type
_entity.pdbx_description
1 polymer ?
#
loop_
_entity_poly.entity_id
_entity_poly.type
_entity_poly.pdbx_seq_one_letter_code
_entity_poly.pdbx_strand_id
1 'polypeptide(L)'
;MMIMEDKLDYEDIFPKCTKDFYNAENTSLIETNNKYENMCQLIFYRIGVNSNMKSSFINKCSALTHFLHNISNSSLTYNNGKYCTCFNYQLKHVLRQYNCDYQDTKTAYERMTEVYYLNGLTNLNICSGLNNHLNDYSFFNLIFLEFLNYYLEMYDHDGGRTFKCPSNSSDYKRYLIFLKKCEKSNSNNFCKTISNLKERNSNYMMRLSECIEVAESLAVTSKSNTTRFAVATFIVLCTILITVFIFYRFNFIGLYLQRTARKIRSHMNNKHKDNYISNDIFEMEYKGLIQDEYKVAYTTENEETYFHKY
;
A
#
# COMPACT_ATOMS: atom_id res chain seq x y z
N MET A 1 -12.93 -6.66 -12.68
CA MET A 1 -11.90 -6.93 -11.65
C MET A 1 -11.59 -8.40 -11.71
N MET A 2 -10.48 -8.79 -12.35
CA MET A 2 -10.05 -10.19 -12.43
C MET A 2 -9.70 -10.67 -11.02
N ILE A 3 -10.32 -11.76 -10.58
CA ILE A 3 -9.95 -12.43 -9.34
C ILE A 3 -8.66 -13.17 -9.67
N MET A 4 -7.51 -12.67 -9.22
CA MET A 4 -6.29 -13.48 -9.24
C MET A 4 -6.56 -14.69 -8.35
N GLU A 5 -6.53 -15.89 -8.94
CA GLU A 5 -6.56 -17.13 -8.17
C GLU A 5 -5.26 -17.22 -7.38
N ASP A 6 -5.39 -17.06 -6.07
CA ASP A 6 -4.30 -17.22 -5.15
C ASP A 6 -4.10 -18.70 -4.83
N LYS A 7 -2.92 -19.21 -5.16
CA LYS A 7 -2.52 -20.61 -4.93
C LYS A 7 -1.90 -20.82 -3.55
N LEU A 8 -1.74 -19.77 -2.75
CA LEU A 8 -1.17 -19.89 -1.41
C LEU A 8 -2.06 -20.77 -0.52
N ASP A 9 -1.44 -21.69 0.21
CA ASP A 9 -2.09 -22.42 1.28
C ASP A 9 -1.95 -21.63 2.59
N TYR A 10 -3.08 -21.29 3.19
CA TYR A 10 -3.19 -20.46 4.38
C TYR A 10 -3.35 -21.27 5.67
N GLU A 11 -3.57 -22.58 5.54
CA GLU A 11 -3.93 -23.44 6.66
C GLU A 11 -2.78 -23.58 7.66
N ASP A 12 -3.09 -23.41 8.95
CA ASP A 12 -2.17 -23.54 10.09
C ASP A 12 -0.88 -22.70 10.01
N ILE A 13 -0.86 -21.61 9.23
CA ILE A 13 0.26 -20.64 9.28
C ILE A 13 0.27 -19.93 10.64
N PHE A 14 -0.89 -19.45 11.07
CA PHE A 14 -1.08 -18.74 12.34
C PHE A 14 -1.78 -19.65 13.36
N PRO A 15 -1.49 -19.49 14.66
CA PRO A 15 -0.62 -18.47 15.28
C PRO A 15 0.87 -18.82 15.29
N LYS A 16 1.24 -20.00 14.80
CA LYS A 16 2.60 -20.55 14.90
C LYS A 16 3.66 -19.64 14.28
N CYS A 17 3.38 -19.08 13.09
CA CYS A 17 4.24 -18.11 12.42
C CYS A 17 4.66 -16.95 13.32
N THR A 18 3.69 -16.29 13.96
CA THR A 18 3.94 -15.14 14.85
C THR A 18 4.78 -15.55 16.06
N LYS A 19 4.47 -16.69 16.69
CA LYS A 19 5.21 -17.21 17.86
C LYS A 19 6.66 -17.55 17.51
N ASP A 20 6.85 -18.31 16.44
CA ASP A 20 8.19 -18.76 16.01
C ASP A 20 9.04 -17.56 15.55
N PHE A 21 8.44 -16.58 14.88
CA PHE A 21 9.14 -15.35 14.48
C PHE A 21 9.47 -14.45 15.68
N TYR A 22 8.54 -14.28 16.63
CA TYR A 22 8.80 -13.52 17.87
C TYR A 22 9.93 -14.14 18.69
N ASN A 23 9.99 -15.47 18.75
CA ASN A 23 11.11 -16.18 19.38
C ASN A 23 12.44 -15.88 18.66
N ALA A 24 12.46 -15.90 17.32
CA ALA A 24 13.64 -15.54 16.55
C ALA A 24 14.05 -14.07 16.76
N GLU A 25 13.09 -13.16 16.89
CA GLU A 25 13.35 -11.76 17.21
C GLU A 25 13.99 -11.62 18.60
N ASN A 26 13.46 -12.25 19.63
CA ASN A 26 14.04 -12.23 20.97
C ASN A 26 15.44 -12.83 21.00
N THR A 27 15.65 -13.98 20.34
CA THR A 27 16.98 -14.59 20.22
C THR A 27 17.95 -13.63 19.54
N SER A 28 17.55 -12.95 18.48
CA SER A 28 18.41 -12.00 17.77
C SER A 28 18.84 -10.79 18.60
N LEU A 29 18.06 -10.43 19.65
CA LEU A 29 18.38 -9.35 20.57
C LEU A 29 19.34 -9.79 21.69
N ILE A 30 19.27 -11.07 22.10
CA ILE A 30 20.07 -11.62 23.19
C ILE A 30 21.42 -12.13 22.66
N GLU A 31 21.38 -12.88 21.56
CA GLU A 31 22.55 -13.45 20.92
C GLU A 31 23.11 -12.45 19.91
N THR A 32 23.99 -11.56 20.38
CA THR A 32 24.74 -10.68 19.49
C THR A 32 25.69 -11.51 18.62
N ASN A 33 25.18 -12.00 17.49
CA ASN A 33 25.97 -12.72 16.51
C ASN A 33 26.55 -11.71 15.53
N ASN A 34 27.77 -11.26 15.79
CA ASN A 34 28.50 -10.30 14.93
C ASN A 34 28.50 -10.75 13.45
N LYS A 35 28.43 -12.06 13.16
CA LYS A 35 28.31 -12.57 11.79
C LYS A 35 26.99 -12.15 11.13
N TYR A 36 25.87 -12.29 11.85
CA TYR A 36 24.53 -11.93 11.33
C TYR A 36 24.38 -10.43 11.16
N GLU A 37 24.91 -9.65 12.11
CA GLU A 37 24.92 -8.20 12.01
C GLU A 37 25.69 -7.72 10.78
N ASN A 38 26.91 -8.22 10.57
CA ASN A 38 27.74 -7.85 9.42
C ASN A 38 27.07 -8.22 8.09
N MET A 39 26.42 -9.38 8.00
CA MET A 39 25.64 -9.74 6.82
C MET A 39 24.45 -8.81 6.63
N CYS A 40 23.72 -8.48 7.68
CA CYS A 40 22.59 -7.57 7.60
C CYS A 40 22.99 -6.15 7.20
N GLN A 41 24.21 -5.72 7.54
CA GLN A 41 24.78 -4.49 6.99
C GLN A 41 25.02 -4.60 5.48
N LEU A 42 25.51 -5.72 4.97
CA LEU A 42 25.67 -5.94 3.52
C LEU A 42 24.31 -6.02 2.81
N ILE A 43 23.34 -6.71 3.40
CA ILE A 43 21.97 -6.82 2.88
C ILE A 43 21.34 -5.43 2.80
N PHE A 44 21.48 -4.61 3.85
CA PHE A 44 20.99 -3.23 3.89
C PHE A 44 21.38 -2.44 2.64
N TYR A 45 22.65 -2.52 2.23
CA TYR A 45 23.13 -1.85 1.01
C TYR A 45 22.62 -2.52 -0.27
N ARG A 46 22.53 -3.85 -0.29
CA ARG A 46 22.10 -4.63 -1.48
C ARG A 46 20.64 -4.43 -1.83
N ILE A 47 19.78 -4.29 -0.84
CA ILE A 47 18.32 -4.15 -1.06
C ILE A 47 17.85 -2.69 -1.11
N GLY A 48 18.78 -1.73 -0.97
CA GLY A 48 18.49 -0.30 -1.13
C GLY A 48 17.58 0.26 -0.04
N VAL A 49 17.97 0.11 1.23
CA VAL A 49 17.20 0.68 2.36
C VAL A 49 17.59 2.16 2.56
N ASN A 50 16.63 2.98 2.98
CA ASN A 50 16.90 4.37 3.39
C ASN A 50 17.93 4.44 4.54
N SER A 51 18.97 5.25 4.38
CA SER A 51 20.09 5.43 5.33
C SER A 51 19.67 5.68 6.78
N ASN A 52 18.56 6.40 6.98
CA ASN A 52 18.15 6.83 8.32
C ASN A 52 17.56 5.69 9.18
N MET A 53 17.27 4.53 8.58
CA MET A 53 16.66 3.40 9.27
C MET A 53 17.62 2.21 9.45
N LYS A 54 18.93 2.42 9.27
CA LYS A 54 19.93 1.35 9.24
C LYS A 54 19.90 0.46 10.48
N SER A 55 19.94 1.02 11.69
CA SER A 55 19.96 0.21 12.93
C SER A 55 18.69 -0.63 13.10
N SER A 56 17.51 -0.02 12.92
CA SER A 56 16.23 -0.74 13.02
C SER A 56 16.08 -1.82 11.96
N PHE A 57 16.54 -1.56 10.73
CA PHE A 57 16.58 -2.55 9.67
C PHE A 57 17.50 -3.72 10.02
N ILE A 58 18.72 -3.45 10.50
CA ILE A 58 19.68 -4.50 10.86
C ILE A 58 19.08 -5.44 11.92
N ASN A 59 18.40 -4.90 12.94
CA ASN A 59 17.74 -5.72 13.95
C ASN A 59 16.66 -6.63 13.35
N LYS A 60 15.80 -6.10 12.46
CA LYS A 60 14.77 -6.90 11.79
C LYS A 60 15.35 -7.93 10.81
N CYS A 61 16.42 -7.58 10.11
CA CYS A 61 17.16 -8.50 9.26
C CYS A 61 17.80 -9.63 10.07
N SER A 62 18.32 -9.33 11.28
CA SER A 62 18.86 -10.34 12.19
C SER A 62 17.79 -11.32 12.62
N ALA A 63 16.60 -10.82 13.01
CA ALA A 63 15.45 -11.66 13.33
C ALA A 63 15.05 -12.58 12.16
N LEU A 64 14.98 -12.06 10.93
CA LEU A 64 14.74 -12.87 9.73
C LEU A 64 15.82 -13.95 9.51
N THR A 65 17.08 -13.61 9.76
CA THR A 65 18.22 -14.54 9.62
C THR A 65 18.17 -15.65 10.67
N HIS A 66 17.88 -15.31 11.93
CA HIS A 66 17.64 -16.29 13.00
C HIS A 66 16.44 -17.18 12.69
N PHE A 67 15.36 -16.63 12.14
CA PHE A 67 14.18 -17.40 11.76
C PHE A 67 14.52 -18.45 10.69
N LEU A 68 15.24 -18.06 9.63
CA LEU A 68 15.75 -19.00 8.61
C LEU A 68 16.70 -20.04 9.20
N HIS A 69 17.58 -19.64 10.12
CA HIS A 69 18.49 -20.55 10.78
C HIS A 69 17.73 -21.62 11.59
N ASN A 70 16.72 -21.21 12.36
CA ASN A 70 15.86 -22.10 13.13
C ASN A 70 15.12 -23.08 12.23
N ILE A 71 14.57 -22.60 11.10
CA ILE A 71 13.93 -23.47 10.09
C ILE A 71 14.96 -24.48 9.57
N SER A 72 16.15 -24.03 9.20
CA SER A 72 17.21 -24.88 8.61
C SER A 72 17.73 -25.96 9.56
N ASN A 73 17.74 -25.69 10.86
CA ASN A 73 18.20 -26.64 11.88
C ASN A 73 17.09 -27.58 12.35
N SER A 74 15.82 -27.20 12.19
CA SER A 74 14.72 -28.10 12.49
C SER A 74 14.66 -29.20 11.43
N SER A 75 14.63 -30.47 11.83
CA SER A 75 14.52 -31.63 10.93
C SER A 75 13.16 -31.73 10.20
N LEU A 76 12.37 -30.67 10.21
CA LEU A 76 10.98 -30.59 9.74
C LEU A 76 10.90 -30.31 8.25
N THR A 77 11.50 -31.16 7.43
CA THR A 77 11.45 -31.07 5.95
C THR A 77 10.02 -31.03 5.38
N TYR A 78 9.03 -31.55 6.11
CA TYR A 78 7.63 -31.63 5.67
C TYR A 78 6.85 -30.29 5.77
N ASN A 79 7.29 -29.33 6.60
CA ASN A 79 6.56 -28.06 6.82
C ASN A 79 7.27 -26.82 6.24
N ASN A 80 8.33 -27.02 5.45
CA ASN A 80 9.12 -25.91 4.88
C ASN A 80 8.26 -24.93 4.08
N GLY A 81 7.21 -25.39 3.39
CA GLY A 81 6.26 -24.53 2.68
C GLY A 81 5.64 -23.45 3.57
N LYS A 82 5.04 -23.86 4.71
CA LYS A 82 4.37 -22.93 5.64
C LYS A 82 5.35 -21.98 6.32
N TYR A 83 6.52 -22.49 6.70
CA TYR A 83 7.59 -21.67 7.27
C TYR A 83 8.15 -20.65 6.30
N CYS A 84 8.33 -21.03 5.03
CA CYS A 84 8.78 -20.11 4.00
C CYS A 84 7.69 -19.09 3.62
N THR A 85 6.41 -19.46 3.67
CA THR A 85 5.32 -18.48 3.59
C THR A 85 5.40 -17.47 4.74
N CYS A 86 5.61 -17.94 5.97
CA CYS A 86 5.80 -17.07 7.13
C CYS A 86 7.04 -16.17 6.98
N PHE A 87 8.17 -16.71 6.51
CA PHE A 87 9.38 -15.93 6.24
C PHE A 87 9.10 -14.83 5.21
N ASN A 88 8.50 -15.18 4.06
CA ASN A 88 8.18 -14.19 3.02
C ASN A 88 7.18 -13.15 3.51
N TYR A 89 6.24 -13.53 4.38
CA TYR A 89 5.32 -12.61 5.04
C TYR A 89 6.07 -11.57 5.89
N GLN A 90 6.98 -12.03 6.75
CA GLN A 90 7.78 -11.15 7.60
C GLN A 90 8.76 -10.31 6.78
N LEU A 91 9.37 -10.88 5.73
CA LEU A 91 10.22 -10.16 4.79
C LEU A 91 9.44 -9.02 4.13
N LYS A 92 8.22 -9.29 3.61
CA LYS A 92 7.38 -8.25 2.98
C LYS A 92 7.05 -7.11 3.96
N HIS A 93 6.81 -7.41 5.24
CA HIS A 93 6.64 -6.39 6.27
C HIS A 93 7.88 -5.50 6.39
N VAL A 94 9.07 -6.10 6.49
CA VAL A 94 10.35 -5.37 6.55
C VAL A 94 10.55 -4.51 5.30
N LEU A 95 10.34 -5.05 4.10
CA LEU A 95 10.53 -4.30 2.85
C LEU A 95 9.63 -3.06 2.78
N ARG A 96 8.37 -3.18 3.22
CA ARG A 96 7.40 -2.07 3.25
C ARG A 96 7.71 -1.08 4.36
N GLN A 97 8.01 -1.56 5.57
CA GLN A 97 8.29 -0.71 6.73
C GLN A 97 9.50 0.20 6.51
N TYR A 98 10.54 -0.33 5.86
CA TYR A 98 11.79 0.39 5.64
C TYR A 98 11.93 1.01 4.25
N ASN A 99 10.86 0.97 3.46
CA ASN A 99 10.78 1.53 2.11
C ASN A 99 11.98 1.14 1.24
N CYS A 100 12.29 -0.16 1.20
CA CYS A 100 13.38 -0.70 0.39
C CYS A 100 13.12 -0.49 -1.11
N ASP A 101 14.17 -0.35 -1.91
CA ASP A 101 14.07 -0.25 -3.38
C ASP A 101 13.32 -1.44 -3.98
N TYR A 102 13.49 -2.64 -3.40
CA TYR A 102 12.78 -3.85 -3.79
C TYR A 102 11.62 -4.14 -2.84
N GLN A 103 10.40 -4.11 -3.38
CA GLN A 103 9.18 -4.48 -2.65
C GLN A 103 8.72 -5.93 -2.93
N ASP A 104 9.38 -6.60 -3.87
CA ASP A 104 9.14 -8.00 -4.22
C ASP A 104 9.96 -8.92 -3.31
N THR A 105 9.29 -9.86 -2.64
CA THR A 105 9.95 -10.78 -1.69
C THR A 105 10.90 -11.75 -2.36
N LYS A 106 10.59 -12.18 -3.60
CA LYS A 106 11.46 -13.09 -4.36
C LYS A 106 12.79 -12.40 -4.66
N THR A 107 12.74 -11.23 -5.28
CA THR A 107 13.94 -10.45 -5.63
C THR A 107 14.74 -10.08 -4.38
N ALA A 108 14.08 -9.61 -3.33
CA ALA A 108 14.76 -9.26 -2.08
C ALA A 108 15.45 -10.48 -1.44
N TYR A 109 14.77 -11.62 -1.39
CA TYR A 109 15.36 -12.83 -0.83
C TYR A 109 16.51 -13.38 -1.67
N GLU A 110 16.41 -13.34 -3.01
CA GLU A 110 17.54 -13.68 -3.89
C GLU A 110 18.79 -12.86 -3.53
N ARG A 111 18.65 -11.54 -3.35
CA ARG A 111 19.76 -10.67 -2.89
C ARG A 111 20.26 -11.02 -1.49
N MET A 112 19.37 -11.39 -0.57
CA MET A 112 19.77 -11.87 0.75
C MET A 112 20.59 -13.17 0.64
N THR A 113 20.17 -14.11 -0.21
CA THR A 113 20.86 -15.38 -0.40
C THR A 113 22.24 -15.24 -1.04
N GLU A 114 22.44 -14.26 -1.94
CA GLU A 114 23.77 -13.91 -2.45
C GLU A 114 24.72 -13.54 -1.30
N VAL A 115 24.26 -12.72 -0.35
CA VAL A 115 25.05 -12.35 0.84
C VAL A 115 25.30 -13.54 1.75
N TYR A 116 24.29 -14.39 1.97
CA TYR A 116 24.44 -15.61 2.78
C TYR A 116 25.47 -16.57 2.20
N TYR A 117 25.46 -16.77 0.88
CA TYR A 117 26.43 -17.59 0.17
C TYR A 117 27.86 -17.07 0.35
N LEU A 118 28.07 -15.77 0.15
CA LEU A 118 29.38 -15.11 0.34
C LEU A 118 29.93 -15.22 1.77
N ASN A 119 29.06 -15.46 2.76
CA ASN A 119 29.42 -15.61 4.18
C ASN A 119 29.38 -17.07 4.67
N GLY A 120 29.30 -18.04 3.75
CA GLY A 120 29.34 -19.47 4.06
C GLY A 120 28.11 -20.00 4.81
N LEU A 121 26.95 -19.36 4.65
CA LEU A 121 25.67 -19.77 5.26
C LEU A 121 24.69 -20.24 4.18
N THR A 122 25.13 -21.22 3.40
CA THR A 122 24.37 -21.74 2.27
C THR A 122 23.06 -22.40 2.71
N ASN A 123 22.96 -22.90 3.93
CA ASN A 123 21.74 -23.48 4.50
C ASN A 123 20.58 -22.48 4.70
N LEU A 124 20.85 -21.17 4.66
CA LEU A 124 19.83 -20.13 4.78
C LEU A 124 19.06 -19.89 3.47
N ASN A 125 19.41 -20.58 2.39
CA ASN A 125 18.65 -20.60 1.13
C ASN A 125 17.48 -21.59 1.15
N ILE A 126 17.08 -22.10 2.32
CA ILE A 126 16.06 -23.16 2.45
C ILE A 126 14.72 -22.83 1.78
N CYS A 127 14.40 -21.55 1.60
CA CYS A 127 13.19 -21.13 0.90
C CYS A 127 13.38 -20.93 -0.61
N SER A 128 14.60 -20.92 -1.17
CA SER A 128 14.90 -20.42 -2.52
C SER A 128 14.27 -21.19 -3.70
N GLY A 129 13.67 -22.36 -3.46
CA GLY A 129 12.94 -23.14 -4.47
C GLY A 129 11.41 -23.17 -4.28
N LEU A 130 10.90 -22.57 -3.21
CA LEU A 130 9.46 -22.44 -2.98
C LEU A 130 8.95 -21.19 -3.69
N ASN A 131 7.64 -21.12 -3.96
CA ASN A 131 7.04 -20.00 -4.68
C ASN A 131 7.10 -18.71 -3.82
N ASN A 132 8.28 -18.11 -3.74
CA ASN A 132 8.66 -17.04 -2.79
C ASN A 132 8.06 -15.68 -3.13
N HIS A 133 7.32 -15.60 -4.22
CA HIS A 133 6.63 -14.38 -4.59
C HIS A 133 5.36 -14.25 -3.76
N LEU A 134 5.42 -13.40 -2.72
CA LEU A 134 4.26 -13.00 -1.96
C LEU A 134 3.69 -11.72 -2.58
N ASN A 135 2.66 -11.91 -3.41
CA ASN A 135 1.93 -10.79 -3.98
C ASN A 135 1.17 -10.02 -2.88
N ASP A 136 0.75 -8.81 -3.19
CA ASP A 136 0.12 -7.92 -2.21
C ASP A 136 -1.23 -8.46 -1.70
N TYR A 137 -2.00 -9.15 -2.55
CA TYR A 137 -3.27 -9.76 -2.14
C TYR A 137 -3.04 -10.84 -1.08
N SER A 138 -2.10 -11.75 -1.33
CA SER A 138 -1.75 -12.81 -0.39
C SER A 138 -1.16 -12.25 0.90
N PHE A 139 -0.33 -11.22 0.79
CA PHE A 139 0.20 -10.51 1.96
C PHE A 139 -0.92 -9.94 2.84
N PHE A 140 -1.90 -9.24 2.26
CA PHE A 140 -3.02 -8.70 3.03
C PHE A 140 -3.91 -9.79 3.65
N ASN A 141 -4.09 -10.93 2.97
CA ASN A 141 -4.78 -12.09 3.54
C ASN A 141 -4.03 -12.64 4.77
N LEU A 142 -2.71 -12.71 4.74
CA LEU A 142 -1.90 -13.13 5.88
C LEU A 142 -1.96 -12.13 7.04
N ILE A 143 -1.92 -10.82 6.78
CA ILE A 143 -2.13 -9.81 7.84
C ILE A 143 -3.49 -10.03 8.50
N PHE A 144 -4.53 -10.29 7.71
CA PHE A 144 -5.85 -10.53 8.26
C PHE A 144 -5.89 -11.78 9.13
N LEU A 145 -5.26 -12.88 8.70
CA LEU A 145 -5.20 -14.11 9.50
C LEU A 145 -4.41 -13.92 10.78
N GLU A 146 -3.29 -13.18 10.76
CA GLU A 146 -2.55 -12.83 11.96
C GLU A 146 -3.43 -12.05 12.94
N PHE A 147 -4.12 -11.03 12.43
CA PHE A 147 -5.06 -10.22 13.21
C PHE A 147 -6.15 -11.09 13.86
N LEU A 148 -6.80 -11.97 13.10
CA LEU A 148 -7.84 -12.84 13.63
C LEU A 148 -7.32 -13.79 14.70
N ASN A 149 -6.13 -14.35 14.51
CA ASN A 149 -5.52 -15.25 15.48
C ASN A 149 -5.11 -14.52 16.76
N TYR A 150 -4.58 -13.29 16.65
CA TYR A 150 -4.26 -12.47 17.81
C TYR A 150 -5.50 -12.23 18.70
N TYR A 151 -6.63 -11.82 18.11
CA TYR A 151 -7.86 -11.62 18.87
C TYR A 151 -8.49 -12.91 19.37
N LEU A 152 -8.31 -14.03 18.66
CA LEU A 152 -8.73 -15.35 19.14
C LEU A 152 -7.94 -15.75 20.39
N GLU A 153 -6.61 -15.58 20.40
CA GLU A 153 -5.79 -15.87 21.58
C GLU A 153 -6.20 -15.01 22.79
N MET A 154 -6.50 -13.73 22.57
CA MET A 154 -7.04 -12.86 23.63
C MET A 154 -8.42 -13.31 24.12
N TYR A 155 -9.28 -13.73 23.20
CA TYR A 155 -10.61 -14.24 23.54
C TYR A 155 -10.52 -15.51 24.39
N ASP A 156 -9.65 -16.45 24.01
CA ASP A 156 -9.45 -17.71 24.70
C ASP A 156 -8.86 -17.52 26.10
N HIS A 157 -7.91 -16.58 26.25
CA HIS A 157 -7.27 -16.29 27.54
C HIS A 157 -8.29 -15.86 28.63
N ASP A 158 -9.27 -15.02 28.27
CA ASP A 158 -10.25 -14.49 29.22
C ASP A 158 -11.60 -15.25 29.20
N GLY A 159 -11.69 -16.33 28.40
CA GLY A 159 -12.92 -17.06 28.15
C GLY A 159 -14.03 -16.18 27.57
N GLY A 160 -13.66 -15.18 26.76
CA GLY A 160 -14.58 -14.24 26.11
C GLY A 160 -15.24 -13.20 27.03
N ARG A 161 -14.95 -13.18 28.34
CA ARG A 161 -15.62 -12.29 29.32
C ARG A 161 -15.33 -10.81 29.12
N THR A 162 -14.13 -10.50 28.64
CA THR A 162 -13.60 -9.15 28.48
C THR A 162 -13.47 -8.75 27.00
N PHE A 163 -14.01 -9.58 26.08
CA PHE A 163 -13.84 -9.36 24.65
C PHE A 163 -14.35 -7.97 24.26
N LYS A 164 -13.43 -7.14 23.81
CA LYS A 164 -13.72 -5.82 23.28
C LYS A 164 -13.61 -5.87 21.78
N CYS A 165 -14.61 -5.32 21.11
CA CYS A 165 -14.56 -5.13 19.67
C CYS A 165 -13.28 -4.37 19.29
N PRO A 166 -12.61 -4.71 18.18
CA PRO A 166 -11.50 -3.96 17.64
C PRO A 166 -11.97 -2.63 17.03
N SER A 167 -12.58 -1.74 17.80
CA SER A 167 -13.46 -0.68 17.29
C SER A 167 -12.76 0.55 16.70
N ASN A 168 -11.42 0.58 16.64
CA ASN A 168 -10.68 1.79 16.22
C ASN A 168 -9.66 1.61 15.08
N SER A 169 -9.45 0.42 14.52
CA SER A 169 -8.52 0.28 13.39
C SER A 169 -9.26 0.41 12.06
N SER A 170 -8.77 1.26 11.16
CA SER A 170 -9.23 1.30 9.77
C SER A 170 -9.07 -0.07 9.09
N ASP A 171 -8.13 -0.88 9.58
CA ASP A 171 -7.88 -2.25 9.16
C ASP A 171 -9.06 -3.15 9.52
N TYR A 172 -9.65 -2.99 10.70
CA TYR A 172 -10.85 -3.73 11.11
C TYR A 172 -11.98 -3.59 10.09
N LYS A 173 -12.28 -2.37 9.63
CA LYS A 173 -13.32 -2.14 8.61
C LYS A 173 -13.03 -2.83 7.27
N ARG A 174 -11.76 -2.81 6.82
CA ARG A 174 -11.36 -3.53 5.59
C ARG A 174 -11.55 -5.03 5.75
N TYR A 175 -11.20 -5.56 6.92
CA TYR A 175 -11.38 -6.97 7.23
C TYR A 175 -12.84 -7.42 7.19
N LEU A 176 -13.79 -6.56 7.58
CA LEU A 176 -15.23 -6.86 7.47
C LEU A 176 -15.66 -7.10 6.02
N ILE A 177 -15.12 -6.31 5.10
CA ILE A 177 -15.39 -6.46 3.67
C ILE A 177 -14.86 -7.81 3.17
N PHE A 178 -13.70 -8.24 3.65
CA PHE A 178 -13.12 -9.54 3.30
C PHE A 178 -13.97 -10.71 3.81
N LEU A 179 -14.42 -10.68 5.07
CA LEU A 179 -15.28 -11.72 5.62
C LEU A 179 -16.58 -11.87 4.82
N LYS A 180 -17.28 -10.75 4.55
CA LYS A 180 -18.51 -10.75 3.74
C LYS A 180 -18.29 -11.25 2.31
N LYS A 181 -17.09 -11.05 1.75
CA LYS A 181 -16.75 -11.57 0.42
C LYS A 181 -16.60 -13.08 0.44
N CYS A 182 -16.03 -13.65 1.51
CA CYS A 182 -15.89 -15.09 1.65
C CYS A 182 -17.23 -15.82 1.80
N GLU A 183 -18.23 -15.20 2.45
CA GLU A 183 -19.58 -15.77 2.55
C GLU A 183 -20.24 -15.98 1.17
N LYS A 184 -19.87 -15.18 0.18
CA LYS A 184 -20.42 -15.24 -1.19
C LYS A 184 -19.61 -16.14 -2.12
N SER A 185 -18.41 -16.57 -1.73
CA SER A 185 -17.46 -17.26 -2.62
C SER A 185 -16.53 -18.18 -1.84
N ASN A 186 -16.85 -19.47 -1.79
CA ASN A 186 -16.05 -20.51 -1.13
C ASN A 186 -14.86 -21.04 -1.97
N SER A 187 -14.57 -20.46 -3.13
CA SER A 187 -13.66 -21.08 -4.10
C SER A 187 -12.17 -20.85 -3.86
N ASN A 188 -11.76 -19.89 -3.03
CA ASN A 188 -10.33 -19.63 -2.79
C ASN A 188 -9.84 -20.18 -1.44
N ASN A 189 -8.55 -20.57 -1.40
CA ASN A 189 -7.93 -21.18 -0.23
C ASN A 189 -8.05 -20.33 1.03
N PHE A 190 -7.97 -19.01 0.90
CA PHE A 190 -8.13 -18.07 2.01
C PHE A 190 -9.52 -18.17 2.65
N CYS A 191 -10.59 -18.12 1.86
CA CYS A 191 -11.95 -18.24 2.37
C CYS A 191 -12.22 -19.62 2.98
N LYS A 192 -11.59 -20.68 2.45
CA LYS A 192 -11.62 -22.01 3.10
C LYS A 192 -10.98 -21.96 4.49
N THR A 193 -9.82 -21.34 4.65
CA THR A 193 -9.17 -21.16 5.96
C THR A 193 -10.02 -20.36 6.93
N ILE A 194 -10.67 -19.28 6.47
CA ILE A 194 -11.62 -18.50 7.29
C ILE A 194 -12.82 -19.35 7.72
N SER A 195 -13.40 -20.13 6.81
CA SER A 195 -14.51 -21.04 7.13
C SER A 195 -14.11 -22.09 8.15
N ASN A 196 -12.93 -22.70 8.01
CA ASN A 196 -12.39 -23.63 8.99
C ASN A 196 -12.20 -22.97 10.37
N LEU A 197 -11.68 -21.73 10.39
CA LEU A 197 -11.53 -20.97 11.63
C LEU A 197 -12.90 -20.69 12.29
N LYS A 198 -13.92 -20.36 11.48
CA LYS A 198 -15.29 -20.13 11.94
C LYS A 198 -15.97 -21.37 12.47
N GLU A 199 -15.74 -22.52 11.85
CA GLU A 199 -16.25 -23.80 12.34
C GLU A 199 -15.62 -24.18 13.68
N ARG A 200 -14.29 -24.07 13.79
CA ARG A 200 -13.55 -24.40 15.02
C ARG A 200 -13.85 -23.42 16.17
N ASN A 201 -14.10 -22.15 15.87
CA ASN A 201 -14.22 -21.07 16.86
C ASN A 201 -15.51 -20.25 16.69
N SER A 202 -16.65 -20.94 16.60
CA SER A 202 -17.94 -20.35 16.27
C SER A 202 -18.37 -19.22 17.24
N ASN A 203 -18.16 -19.40 18.54
CA ASN A 203 -18.48 -18.39 19.56
C ASN A 203 -17.66 -17.11 19.39
N TYR A 204 -16.35 -17.24 19.18
CA TYR A 204 -15.47 -16.11 18.90
C TYR A 204 -15.90 -15.39 17.62
N MET A 205 -16.13 -16.13 16.54
CA MET A 205 -16.54 -15.54 15.26
C MET A 205 -17.92 -14.89 15.33
N MET A 206 -18.84 -15.42 16.16
CA MET A 206 -20.13 -14.80 16.43
C MET A 206 -19.96 -13.46 17.16
N ARG A 207 -19.15 -13.41 18.23
CA ARG A 207 -18.83 -12.14 18.92
C ARG A 207 -18.15 -11.14 18.01
N LEU A 208 -17.22 -11.62 17.19
CA LEU A 208 -16.56 -10.79 16.19
C LEU A 208 -17.58 -10.25 15.18
N SER A 209 -18.60 -11.04 14.79
CA SER A 209 -19.70 -10.59 13.92
C SER A 209 -20.65 -9.57 14.58
N GLU A 210 -20.94 -9.69 15.87
CA GLU A 210 -21.73 -8.69 16.61
C GLU A 210 -21.03 -7.32 16.57
N CYS A 211 -19.70 -7.30 16.69
CA CYS A 211 -18.91 -6.09 16.54
C CYS A 211 -19.03 -5.44 15.14
N ILE A 212 -19.30 -6.24 14.10
CA ILE A 212 -19.51 -5.80 12.71
C ILE A 212 -20.82 -5.03 12.61
N GLU A 213 -21.92 -5.61 13.10
CA GLU A 213 -23.26 -5.02 13.00
C GLU A 213 -23.34 -3.67 13.73
N VAL A 214 -22.71 -3.60 14.91
CA VAL A 214 -22.60 -2.35 15.67
C VAL A 214 -21.76 -1.31 14.93
N ALA A 215 -20.63 -1.69 14.33
CA ALA A 215 -19.78 -0.76 13.60
C ALA A 215 -20.45 -0.21 12.33
N GLU A 216 -21.19 -1.04 11.60
CA GLU A 216 -21.89 -0.63 10.37
C GLU A 216 -23.06 0.33 10.66
N SER A 217 -23.86 0.04 11.68
CA SER A 217 -24.96 0.92 12.09
C SER A 217 -24.44 2.31 12.53
N LEU A 218 -23.32 2.36 13.24
CA LEU A 218 -22.66 3.63 13.60
C LEU A 218 -22.09 4.37 12.38
N ALA A 219 -21.50 3.68 11.41
CA ALA A 219 -20.94 4.29 10.20
C ALA A 219 -22.03 4.89 9.29
N VAL A 220 -23.17 4.21 9.15
CA VAL A 220 -24.34 4.74 8.40
C VAL A 220 -24.89 5.98 9.08
N THR A 221 -24.96 5.98 10.41
CA THR A 221 -25.41 7.13 11.21
C THR A 221 -24.46 8.32 11.09
N SER A 222 -23.14 8.09 11.09
CA SER A 222 -22.15 9.14 10.88
C SER A 222 -22.26 9.75 9.47
N LYS A 223 -22.35 8.92 8.43
CA LYS A 223 -22.46 9.41 7.04
C LYS A 223 -23.74 10.21 6.81
N SER A 224 -24.87 9.77 7.37
CA SER A 224 -26.14 10.51 7.25
C SER A 224 -26.06 11.86 7.96
N ASN A 225 -25.40 11.93 9.12
CA ASN A 225 -25.19 13.18 9.85
C ASN A 225 -24.26 14.13 9.09
N THR A 226 -23.13 13.66 8.55
CA THR A 226 -22.23 14.52 7.74
C THR A 226 -22.92 15.07 6.50
N THR A 227 -23.76 14.25 5.84
CA THR A 227 -24.52 14.69 4.67
C THR A 227 -25.58 15.72 5.06
N ARG A 228 -26.27 15.52 6.18
CA ARG A 228 -27.23 16.49 6.74
C ARG A 228 -26.56 17.81 7.13
N PHE A 229 -25.40 17.77 7.77
CA PHE A 229 -24.62 18.96 8.11
C PHE A 229 -24.14 19.70 6.85
N ALA A 230 -23.66 18.98 5.83
CA ALA A 230 -23.24 19.58 4.57
C ALA A 230 -24.42 20.26 3.85
N VAL A 231 -25.59 19.60 3.80
CA VAL A 231 -26.81 20.16 3.19
C VAL A 231 -27.29 21.38 3.98
N ALA A 232 -27.34 21.31 5.32
CA ALA A 232 -27.72 22.45 6.15
C ALA A 232 -26.78 23.65 5.97
N THR A 233 -25.46 23.39 5.93
CA THR A 233 -24.45 24.44 5.69
C THR A 233 -24.61 25.06 4.31
N PHE A 234 -24.87 24.25 3.28
CA PHE A 234 -25.12 24.73 1.93
C PHE A 234 -26.37 25.61 1.85
N ILE A 235 -27.48 25.21 2.48
CA ILE A 235 -28.72 26.00 2.54
C ILE A 235 -28.47 27.35 3.20
N VAL A 236 -27.77 27.38 4.34
CA VAL A 236 -27.43 28.64 5.04
C VAL A 236 -26.55 29.54 4.18
N LEU A 237 -25.59 28.97 3.45
CA LEU A 237 -24.71 29.74 2.57
C LEU A 237 -25.49 30.32 1.37
N CYS A 238 -26.39 29.54 0.79
CA CYS A 238 -27.29 30.00 -0.27
C CYS A 238 -28.25 31.11 0.20
N THR A 239 -28.83 30.99 1.40
CA THR A 239 -29.74 32.03 1.92
C THR A 239 -29.01 33.33 2.19
N ILE A 240 -27.77 33.29 2.71
CA ILE A 240 -26.93 34.49 2.86
C ILE A 240 -26.66 35.13 1.51
N LEU A 241 -26.27 34.34 0.49
CA LEU A 241 -25.99 34.87 -0.85
C LEU A 241 -27.23 35.50 -1.50
N ILE A 242 -28.39 34.86 -1.40
CA ILE A 242 -29.66 35.41 -1.92
C ILE A 242 -30.02 36.70 -1.19
N THR A 243 -29.86 36.73 0.13
CA THR A 243 -30.14 37.92 0.95
C THR A 243 -29.23 39.08 0.55
N VAL A 244 -27.92 38.84 0.43
CA VAL A 244 -26.96 39.83 -0.06
C VAL A 244 -27.31 40.29 -1.47
N PHE A 245 -27.72 39.39 -2.37
CA PHE A 245 -28.13 39.72 -3.74
C PHE A 245 -29.38 40.60 -3.79
N ILE A 246 -30.39 40.31 -2.96
CA ILE A 246 -31.60 41.13 -2.82
C ILE A 246 -31.22 42.51 -2.26
N PHE A 247 -30.47 42.57 -1.15
CA PHE A 247 -30.00 43.84 -0.61
C PHE A 247 -29.15 44.61 -1.64
N TYR A 248 -28.29 43.95 -2.38
CA TYR A 248 -27.50 44.57 -3.44
C TYR A 248 -28.37 45.16 -4.56
N ARG A 249 -29.43 44.45 -4.93
CA ARG A 249 -30.37 44.88 -5.98
C ARG A 249 -31.28 46.02 -5.54
N PHE A 250 -31.69 46.05 -4.28
CA PHE A 250 -32.63 47.04 -3.74
C PHE A 250 -31.97 48.22 -3.02
N ASN A 251 -30.70 48.12 -2.69
CA ASN A 251 -29.95 49.22 -2.09
C ASN A 251 -29.34 50.11 -3.19
N PHE A 252 -29.39 51.42 -2.98
CA PHE A 252 -29.09 52.50 -3.93
C PHE A 252 -27.68 52.43 -4.58
N ILE A 253 -26.83 51.51 -4.10
CA ILE A 253 -25.47 51.19 -4.56
C ILE A 253 -25.45 50.50 -5.94
N GLY A 254 -26.53 49.84 -6.36
CA GLY A 254 -26.61 49.20 -7.68
C GLY A 254 -26.39 50.16 -8.86
N LEU A 255 -26.80 51.43 -8.69
CA LEU A 255 -26.55 52.49 -9.68
C LEU A 255 -25.06 52.89 -9.75
N TYR A 256 -24.35 52.81 -8.62
CA TYR A 256 -22.93 53.14 -8.56
C TYR A 256 -22.08 52.09 -9.27
N LEU A 257 -22.38 50.80 -9.06
CA LEU A 257 -21.64 49.70 -9.68
C LEU A 257 -21.96 49.52 -11.17
N GLN A 258 -23.17 49.88 -11.62
CA GLN A 258 -23.46 49.95 -13.06
C GLN A 258 -22.56 50.98 -13.76
N ARG A 259 -22.20 52.08 -13.09
CA ARG A 259 -21.27 53.09 -13.59
C ARG A 259 -19.84 52.54 -13.66
N THR A 260 -19.41 51.80 -12.64
CA THR A 260 -18.08 51.17 -12.60
C THR A 260 -17.93 50.06 -13.65
N ALA A 261 -18.95 49.22 -13.82
CA ALA A 261 -18.96 48.15 -14.83
C ALA A 261 -18.91 48.71 -16.26
N ARG A 262 -19.58 49.85 -16.54
CA ARG A 262 -19.45 50.55 -17.84
C ARG A 262 -18.03 51.04 -18.10
N LYS A 263 -17.34 51.58 -17.09
CA LYS A 263 -15.94 52.02 -17.23
C LYS A 263 -15.00 50.85 -17.52
N ILE A 264 -15.20 49.71 -16.85
CA ILE A 264 -14.39 48.50 -17.08
C ILE A 264 -14.63 47.96 -18.51
N ARG A 265 -15.89 47.90 -18.96
CA ARG A 265 -16.24 47.44 -20.32
C ARG A 265 -15.65 48.35 -21.41
N SER A 266 -15.65 49.67 -21.17
CA SER A 266 -14.97 50.65 -22.03
C SER A 266 -13.46 50.36 -22.11
N HIS A 267 -12.82 50.05 -20.98
CA HIS A 267 -11.39 49.77 -20.96
C HIS A 267 -11.02 48.46 -21.67
N MET A 268 -11.86 47.42 -21.56
CA MET A 268 -11.66 46.15 -22.29
C MET A 268 -11.87 46.30 -23.80
N ASN A 269 -12.84 47.11 -24.25
CA ASN A 269 -13.03 47.37 -25.68
C ASN A 269 -11.86 48.15 -26.31
N ASN A 270 -11.19 49.03 -25.55
CA ASN A 270 -9.98 49.71 -26.03
C ASN A 270 -8.78 48.77 -26.12
N LYS A 271 -8.64 47.80 -25.20
CA LYS A 271 -7.55 46.80 -25.25
C LYS A 271 -7.65 45.82 -26.42
N HIS A 272 -8.82 45.65 -27.02
CA HIS A 272 -8.98 44.80 -28.21
C HIS A 272 -8.38 45.38 -29.49
N LYS A 273 -8.12 46.70 -29.55
CA LYS A 273 -7.45 47.33 -30.70
C LYS A 273 -5.93 47.13 -30.70
N ASP A 274 -5.31 47.09 -29.52
CA ASP A 274 -3.85 46.97 -29.40
C ASP A 274 -3.36 45.51 -29.48
N ASN A 275 -4.21 44.53 -29.16
CA ASN A 275 -3.87 43.11 -29.23
C ASN A 275 -3.84 42.51 -30.65
N TYR A 276 -4.31 43.21 -31.67
CA TYR A 276 -4.23 42.70 -33.05
C TYR A 276 -2.79 42.75 -33.61
N ILE A 277 -1.96 43.67 -33.11
CA ILE A 277 -0.57 43.85 -33.55
C ILE A 277 0.35 42.78 -32.93
N SER A 278 0.03 42.26 -31.74
CA SER A 278 0.92 41.31 -31.05
C SER A 278 0.77 39.87 -31.53
N ASN A 279 -0.39 39.45 -32.05
CA ASN A 279 -0.58 38.08 -32.54
C ASN A 279 0.11 37.81 -33.88
N ASP A 280 0.25 38.84 -34.74
CA ASP A 280 0.89 38.70 -36.06
C ASP A 280 2.41 38.45 -35.94
N ILE A 281 3.04 38.99 -34.88
CA ILE A 281 4.48 38.83 -34.62
C ILE A 281 4.81 37.40 -34.18
N PHE A 282 3.96 36.78 -33.35
CA PHE A 282 4.17 35.40 -32.91
C PHE A 282 3.93 34.36 -34.00
N GLU A 283 3.05 34.64 -34.98
CA GLU A 283 2.77 33.70 -36.07
C GLU A 283 3.91 33.65 -37.13
N MET A 284 4.67 34.73 -37.30
CA MET A 284 5.87 34.73 -38.15
C MET A 284 7.04 33.95 -37.53
N GLU A 285 7.25 34.09 -36.22
CA GLU A 285 8.39 33.46 -35.53
C GLU A 285 8.23 31.94 -35.42
N TYR A 286 6.99 31.46 -35.26
CA TYR A 286 6.68 30.03 -35.17
C TYR A 286 6.84 29.29 -36.51
N LYS A 287 6.56 29.95 -37.65
CA LYS A 287 6.75 29.34 -38.98
C LYS A 287 8.23 29.23 -39.37
N GLY A 288 9.10 30.12 -38.88
CA GLY A 288 10.54 30.04 -39.12
C GLY A 288 11.19 28.85 -38.42
N LEU A 289 10.84 28.60 -37.16
CA LEU A 289 11.45 27.53 -36.35
C LEU A 289 11.09 26.12 -36.84
N ILE A 290 9.85 25.92 -37.30
CA ILE A 290 9.40 24.62 -37.80
C ILE A 290 10.08 24.26 -39.13
N GLN A 291 10.44 25.24 -39.95
CA GLN A 291 11.02 24.97 -41.27
C GLN A 291 12.50 24.53 -41.20
N ASP A 292 13.23 24.94 -40.17
CA ASP A 292 14.63 24.54 -39.95
C ASP A 292 14.74 23.13 -39.34
N GLU A 293 13.78 22.70 -38.53
CA GLU A 293 13.80 21.38 -37.87
C GLU A 293 13.59 20.23 -38.88
N TYR A 294 12.79 20.45 -39.93
CA TYR A 294 12.59 19.46 -40.99
C TYR A 294 13.74 19.37 -42.00
N LYS A 295 14.70 20.31 -41.99
CA LYS A 295 15.84 20.30 -42.93
C LYS A 295 16.99 19.40 -42.47
N VAL A 296 17.08 19.10 -41.17
CA VAL A 296 18.17 18.28 -40.60
C VAL A 296 17.90 16.78 -40.73
N ALA A 297 16.63 16.37 -40.78
CA ALA A 297 16.25 14.94 -40.80
C ALA A 297 16.53 14.22 -42.13
N TYR A 298 16.68 14.93 -43.25
CA TYR A 298 16.86 14.30 -44.56
C TYR A 298 18.32 14.15 -45.01
N THR A 299 19.29 14.66 -44.26
CA THR A 299 20.72 14.57 -44.61
C THR A 299 21.46 13.39 -43.96
N THR A 300 20.88 12.70 -42.98
CA THR A 300 21.55 11.60 -42.25
C THR A 300 21.24 10.19 -42.76
N GLU A 301 20.41 10.02 -43.79
CA GLU A 301 20.00 8.69 -44.29
C GLU A 301 20.74 8.24 -45.57
N ASN A 302 21.76 8.98 -46.04
CA ASN A 302 22.44 8.71 -47.32
C ASN A 302 23.96 8.45 -47.24
N GLU A 303 24.57 8.27 -46.06
CA GLU A 303 26.03 8.06 -45.95
C GLU A 303 26.51 6.69 -45.42
N GLU A 304 25.61 5.72 -45.16
CA GLU A 304 26.03 4.36 -44.77
C GLU A 304 25.71 3.31 -45.85
N THR A 305 26.36 3.38 -47.02
CA THR A 305 26.40 2.21 -47.93
C THR A 305 27.59 2.16 -48.88
N TYR A 306 28.81 2.45 -48.41
CA TYR A 306 30.02 2.02 -49.13
C TYR A 306 31.14 1.79 -48.12
N PHE A 307 31.46 0.53 -47.79
CA PHE A 307 32.82 0.02 -47.53
C PHE A 307 32.74 -1.42 -46.96
N HIS A 308 32.77 -2.42 -47.85
CA HIS A 308 33.56 -3.64 -47.66
C HIS A 308 33.53 -4.51 -48.92
N LYS A 309 34.55 -4.33 -49.75
CA LYS A 309 35.04 -5.36 -50.68
C LYS A 309 36.50 -5.03 -50.97
N TYR A 310 37.41 -5.73 -50.30
CA TYR A 310 38.73 -6.24 -50.73
C TYR A 310 39.35 -6.93 -49.52
#